data_AF-A0A1H5RG48-F1
#
_entry.id   AF-A0A1H5RG48-F1
#
_cell.length_a   1.000
_cell.length_b   1.000
_cell.length_c   1.000
_cell.angle_alpha   90.00
_cell.angle_beta   90.00
_cell.angle_gamma   90.00
#
_symmetry.space_group_name_H-M   'P 1'
#
loop_
_entity.id
_entity.type
_entity.pdbx_description
1 polymer ?
#
loop_
_entity_poly.entity_id
_entity_poly.type
_entity_poly.pdbx_seq_one_letter_code
_entity_poly.pdbx_strand_id
1 'polypeptide(L)'
;MTEVRVGLIEFGKALNDSVALPGLGELPGGQVSIGRAVRGARARLLRGDRILADNLRLGIMVRKKFFSSDVEPVTDAGFLKDVFVAVGRHDLVKGDALELYTDDVVGPDLSRRESVSQVVAPGYDQVTGFHAQVVVRDGVLRFGSLVSLSRGGQPMRVLGLFGPAGVLEELPAGQQGTVLLGFQCDVAPMAGDGLTAFEEPSHDHLERREGVAVVHGLNDLGNGTVVAAVEVPEGRGSLFTVGTRARVLRPNGTTFNERSTVVGSDLRILSLARDGVAVRTNGGTRTFTVGLAFRDLRQNDTIEAYVPADLVPLAPPPLPAPAAVLLDVNSASGPELARVLSPEQVTKALELRQRQGGFPDVEAFGVAIGLQPHEIVRLRKQATAGRVTFRETGVRQLDI
;
A
#
# COMPACT_ATOMS: atom_id res chain seq x y z
N MET A 1 0.87 -19.09 16.45
CA MET A 1 0.95 -18.61 15.05
C MET A 1 2.41 -18.59 14.68
N THR A 2 2.80 -19.29 13.62
CA THR A 2 4.20 -19.43 13.17
C THR A 2 4.27 -19.02 11.72
N GLU A 3 4.30 -17.71 11.50
CA GLU A 3 4.59 -17.15 10.18
C GLU A 3 6.08 -17.34 9.88
N VAL A 4 6.42 -17.80 8.69
CA VAL A 4 7.79 -17.87 8.19
C VAL A 4 7.94 -16.92 7.00
N ARG A 5 8.79 -15.91 7.14
CA ARG A 5 9.22 -15.03 6.06
C ARG A 5 10.22 -15.77 5.19
N VAL A 6 9.88 -15.94 3.91
CA VAL A 6 10.61 -16.77 2.96
C VAL A 6 11.30 -15.99 1.84
N GLY A 7 10.90 -14.74 1.62
CA GLY A 7 11.59 -13.88 0.66
C GLY A 7 11.09 -12.44 0.63
N LEU A 8 11.80 -11.62 -0.13
CA LEU A 8 11.48 -10.21 -0.37
C LEU A 8 11.70 -9.90 -1.85
N ILE A 9 10.73 -9.26 -2.49
CA ILE A 9 10.84 -8.71 -3.84
C ILE A 9 10.75 -7.19 -3.73
N GLU A 10 11.71 -6.46 -4.31
CA GLU A 10 11.70 -4.99 -4.32
C GLU A 10 11.53 -4.46 -5.74
N PHE A 11 10.65 -3.48 -5.90
CA PHE A 11 10.35 -2.88 -7.20
C PHE A 11 11.24 -1.68 -7.50
N GLY A 12 11.70 -1.61 -8.77
CA GLY A 12 12.65 -0.59 -9.25
C GLY A 12 14.12 -0.88 -8.94
N LYS A 13 14.44 -2.12 -8.54
CA LYS A 13 15.80 -2.67 -8.52
C LYS A 13 16.10 -3.62 -9.70
N ALA A 14 15.07 -4.10 -10.38
CA ALA A 14 15.23 -4.93 -11.57
C ALA A 14 15.83 -4.12 -12.73
N LEU A 15 16.46 -4.82 -13.67
CA LEU A 15 16.98 -4.20 -14.89
C LEU A 15 15.87 -3.69 -15.81
N ASN A 16 14.70 -4.33 -15.76
CA ASN A 16 13.52 -3.93 -16.52
C ASN A 16 12.39 -3.60 -15.54
N ASP A 17 11.79 -2.42 -15.72
CA ASP A 17 10.76 -1.93 -14.82
C ASP A 17 9.38 -2.57 -15.08
N SER A 18 9.12 -3.07 -16.29
CA SER A 18 7.86 -3.74 -16.62
C SER A 18 7.92 -4.67 -17.85
N VAL A 19 6.86 -5.47 -18.04
CA VAL A 19 6.59 -6.23 -19.26
C VAL A 19 5.10 -6.30 -19.54
N ALA A 20 4.69 -6.10 -20.80
CA ALA A 20 3.30 -6.26 -21.19
C ALA A 20 3.00 -7.73 -21.55
N LEU A 21 1.97 -8.31 -20.94
CA LEU A 21 1.51 -9.67 -21.22
C LEU A 21 0.04 -9.70 -21.65
N PRO A 22 -0.31 -10.46 -22.70
CA PRO A 22 -1.69 -10.71 -23.07
C PRO A 22 -2.49 -11.23 -21.87
N GLY A 23 -3.62 -10.58 -21.57
CA GLY A 23 -4.51 -10.98 -20.47
C GLY A 23 -4.07 -10.60 -19.05
N LEU A 24 -2.83 -10.15 -18.84
CA LEU A 24 -2.36 -9.66 -17.53
C LEU A 24 -2.02 -8.16 -17.55
N GLY A 25 -1.94 -7.56 -18.73
CA GLY A 25 -1.55 -6.17 -18.89
C GLY A 25 -0.07 -5.94 -18.60
N GLU A 26 0.26 -4.76 -18.13
CA GLU A 26 1.64 -4.40 -17.77
C GLU A 26 1.96 -4.94 -16.36
N LEU A 27 2.92 -5.88 -16.30
CA LEU A 27 3.41 -6.43 -15.04
C LEU A 27 4.64 -5.67 -14.57
N PRO A 28 4.72 -5.28 -13.29
CA PRO A 28 5.89 -4.63 -12.73
C PRO A 28 7.06 -5.59 -12.58
N GLY A 29 8.25 -5.10 -12.90
CA GLY A 29 9.53 -5.76 -12.68
C GLY A 29 10.04 -5.52 -11.26
N GLY A 30 10.35 -6.61 -10.57
CA GLY A 30 10.94 -6.60 -9.24
C GLY A 30 12.19 -7.48 -9.18
N GLN A 31 13.03 -7.27 -8.18
CA GLN A 31 14.20 -8.10 -7.92
C GLN A 31 14.03 -8.82 -6.59
N VAL A 32 14.32 -10.12 -6.57
CA VAL A 32 14.35 -10.91 -5.34
C VAL A 32 15.56 -10.50 -4.51
N SER A 33 15.37 -9.76 -3.43
CA SER A 33 16.45 -9.22 -2.61
C SER A 33 16.72 -10.02 -1.34
N ILE A 34 15.80 -10.89 -0.92
CA ILE A 34 16.01 -11.82 0.18
C ILE A 34 15.36 -13.16 -0.18
N GLY A 35 16.04 -14.27 0.12
CA GLY A 35 15.48 -15.61 0.02
C GLY A 35 15.07 -15.99 -1.40
N ARG A 36 13.83 -16.47 -1.56
CA ARG A 36 13.29 -16.92 -2.86
C ARG A 36 11.87 -16.40 -3.06
N ALA A 37 11.58 -15.98 -4.28
CA ALA A 37 10.21 -15.82 -4.75
C ALA A 37 9.66 -17.19 -5.11
N VAL A 38 8.52 -17.58 -4.53
CA VAL A 38 7.86 -18.86 -4.83
C VAL A 38 6.46 -18.57 -5.33
N ARG A 39 6.10 -19.11 -6.49
CA ARG A 39 4.78 -18.95 -7.07
C ARG A 39 3.71 -19.52 -6.13
N GLY A 40 2.63 -18.78 -5.93
CA GLY A 40 1.56 -19.09 -4.98
C GLY A 40 1.86 -18.72 -3.53
N ALA A 41 3.08 -18.27 -3.20
CA ALA A 41 3.40 -17.79 -1.86
C ALA A 41 2.48 -16.65 -1.45
N ARG A 42 2.15 -16.57 -0.16
CA ARG A 42 1.47 -15.41 0.40
C ARG A 42 2.45 -14.25 0.43
N ALA A 43 1.93 -13.07 0.19
CA ALA A 43 2.70 -11.85 0.19
C ALA A 43 1.92 -10.72 0.85
N ARG A 44 2.66 -9.79 1.45
CA ARG A 44 2.14 -8.49 1.85
C ARG A 44 2.86 -7.39 1.10
N LEU A 45 2.12 -6.37 0.71
CA LEU A 45 2.64 -5.19 0.03
C LEU A 45 3.13 -4.18 1.06
N LEU A 46 4.40 -3.81 0.96
CA LEU A 46 5.03 -2.76 1.74
C LEU A 46 5.27 -1.53 0.89
N ARG A 47 4.96 -0.36 1.46
CA ARG A 47 5.32 0.95 0.92
C ARG A 47 5.93 1.77 2.04
N GLY A 48 7.26 1.87 2.05
CA GLY A 48 8.00 2.45 3.16
C GLY A 48 7.78 1.66 4.46
N ASP A 49 7.23 2.32 5.47
CA ASP A 49 6.93 1.75 6.78
C ASP A 49 5.53 1.13 6.88
N ARG A 50 4.72 1.17 5.81
CA ARG A 50 3.33 0.71 5.84
C ARG A 50 3.15 -0.61 5.12
N ILE A 51 2.31 -1.47 5.69
CA ILE A 51 1.73 -2.62 5.00
C ILE A 51 0.40 -2.17 4.41
N LEU A 52 0.29 -2.13 3.07
CA LEU A 52 -0.91 -1.65 2.38
C LEU A 52 -1.92 -2.76 2.10
N ALA A 53 -1.43 -3.97 1.89
CA ALA A 53 -2.25 -5.14 1.62
C ALA A 53 -1.57 -6.38 2.17
N ASP A 54 -2.37 -7.35 2.56
CA ASP A 54 -1.92 -8.66 3.01
C ASP A 54 -2.69 -9.76 2.27
N ASN A 55 -2.25 -11.01 2.42
CA ASN A 55 -2.85 -12.16 1.75
C ASN A 55 -2.86 -12.04 0.23
N LEU A 56 -1.93 -11.28 -0.34
CA LEU A 56 -1.66 -11.32 -1.76
C LEU A 56 -1.09 -12.70 -2.10
N ARG A 57 -1.29 -13.15 -3.33
CA ARG A 57 -0.77 -14.42 -3.82
C ARG A 57 0.12 -14.16 -5.02
N LEU A 58 1.34 -14.68 -4.94
CA LEU A 58 2.39 -14.32 -5.87
C LEU A 58 2.31 -15.14 -7.16
N GLY A 59 2.01 -14.50 -8.29
CA GLY A 59 2.38 -14.99 -9.61
C GLY A 59 3.75 -14.44 -10.01
N ILE A 60 4.65 -15.28 -10.54
CA ILE A 60 5.95 -14.86 -11.06
C ILE A 60 6.22 -15.40 -12.46
N MET A 61 6.82 -14.53 -13.27
CA MET A 61 7.40 -14.85 -14.57
C MET A 61 8.84 -14.34 -14.63
N VAL A 62 9.65 -14.97 -15.47
CA VAL A 62 11.02 -14.52 -15.79
C VAL A 62 11.20 -14.45 -17.30
N ARG A 63 12.17 -13.64 -17.77
CA ARG A 63 12.54 -13.66 -19.20
C ARG A 63 13.20 -14.99 -19.56
N LYS A 64 12.79 -15.57 -20.70
CA LYS A 64 13.42 -16.79 -21.25
C LYS A 64 14.89 -16.58 -21.59
N LYS A 65 15.24 -15.38 -22.09
CA LYS A 65 16.60 -14.96 -22.45
C LYS A 65 16.79 -13.50 -22.10
N PHE A 66 18.01 -13.12 -21.71
CA PHE A 66 18.35 -11.75 -21.28
C PHE A 66 17.92 -10.65 -22.26
N PHE A 67 17.92 -10.93 -23.57
CA PHE A 67 17.55 -9.99 -24.63
C PHE A 67 16.17 -10.26 -25.27
N SER A 68 15.41 -11.26 -24.79
CA SER A 68 14.08 -11.55 -25.32
C SER A 68 13.00 -10.81 -24.54
N SER A 69 11.94 -10.36 -25.24
CA SER A 69 10.67 -9.93 -24.66
C SER A 69 9.84 -11.10 -24.12
N ASP A 70 10.16 -12.33 -24.50
CA ASP A 70 9.43 -13.51 -24.08
C ASP A 70 9.67 -13.79 -22.61
N VAL A 71 8.58 -13.95 -21.88
CA VAL A 71 8.60 -14.44 -20.51
C VAL A 71 8.08 -15.88 -20.43
N GLU A 72 8.41 -16.54 -19.34
CA GLU A 72 7.82 -17.81 -18.96
C GLU A 72 7.48 -17.81 -17.47
N PRO A 73 6.38 -18.45 -17.07
CA PRO A 73 6.09 -18.62 -15.67
C PRO A 73 7.08 -19.61 -15.06
N VAL A 74 7.55 -19.30 -13.85
CA VAL A 74 8.44 -20.17 -13.09
C VAL A 74 7.81 -20.54 -11.76
N THR A 75 8.20 -21.69 -11.21
CA THR A 75 7.80 -22.11 -9.87
C THR A 75 8.45 -21.26 -8.80
N ASP A 76 9.68 -20.82 -9.06
CA ASP A 76 10.49 -20.10 -8.09
C ASP A 76 11.62 -19.30 -8.77
N ALA A 77 12.06 -18.24 -8.09
CA ALA A 77 13.21 -17.43 -8.47
C ALA A 77 14.06 -17.11 -7.23
N GLY A 78 15.37 -17.30 -7.36
CA GLY A 78 16.33 -17.09 -6.27
C GLY A 78 16.77 -15.63 -6.10
N PHE A 79 17.61 -15.39 -5.09
CA PHE A 79 18.25 -14.11 -4.81
C PHE A 79 18.90 -13.46 -6.06
N LEU A 80 18.74 -12.15 -6.18
CA LEU A 80 19.16 -11.27 -7.29
C LEU A 80 18.56 -11.62 -8.66
N LYS A 81 17.51 -12.45 -8.72
CA LYS A 81 16.76 -12.67 -9.95
C LYS A 81 15.74 -11.57 -10.16
N ASP A 82 15.70 -11.05 -11.39
CA ASP A 82 14.64 -10.19 -11.86
C ASP A 82 13.42 -11.04 -12.21
N VAL A 83 12.26 -10.62 -11.73
CA VAL A 83 10.97 -11.27 -11.89
C VAL A 83 9.91 -10.25 -12.31
N PHE A 84 8.90 -10.70 -13.04
CA PHE A 84 7.68 -9.94 -13.29
C PHE A 84 6.57 -10.53 -12.45
N VAL A 85 5.81 -9.67 -11.78
CA VAL A 85 4.94 -10.08 -10.68
C VAL A 85 3.47 -9.81 -11.00
N ALA A 86 2.62 -10.81 -10.76
CA ALA A 86 1.16 -10.68 -10.80
C ALA A 86 0.57 -11.02 -9.43
N VAL A 87 -0.03 -10.04 -8.75
CA VAL A 87 -0.58 -10.19 -7.38
C VAL A 87 -2.02 -9.67 -7.22
N GLY A 88 -2.67 -9.32 -8.32
CA GLY A 88 -4.03 -8.77 -8.31
C GLY A 88 -4.06 -7.31 -7.85
N ARG A 89 -2.99 -6.57 -8.16
CA ARG A 89 -2.85 -5.14 -7.91
C ARG A 89 -2.15 -4.48 -9.10
N HIS A 90 -2.66 -3.33 -9.52
CA HIS A 90 -2.09 -2.51 -10.60
C HIS A 90 -1.35 -1.28 -10.08
N ASP A 91 -1.45 -0.97 -8.78
CA ASP A 91 -0.90 0.23 -8.15
C ASP A 91 0.50 0.01 -7.55
N LEU A 92 1.20 -1.05 -7.97
CA LEU A 92 2.58 -1.31 -7.57
C LEU A 92 3.51 -0.30 -8.23
N VAL A 93 4.34 0.37 -7.42
CA VAL A 93 5.25 1.42 -7.88
C VAL A 93 6.69 1.17 -7.43
N LYS A 94 7.64 1.90 -8.03
CA LYS A 94 9.03 1.89 -7.60
C LYS A 94 9.15 2.28 -6.12
N GLY A 95 9.92 1.49 -5.36
CA GLY A 95 10.07 1.65 -3.92
C GLY A 95 9.11 0.80 -3.08
N ASP A 96 8.12 0.16 -3.71
CA ASP A 96 7.34 -0.87 -3.05
C ASP A 96 8.15 -2.17 -2.88
N ALA A 97 7.71 -3.00 -1.94
CA ALA A 97 8.21 -4.35 -1.79
C ALA A 97 7.09 -5.36 -1.52
N LEU A 98 7.32 -6.62 -1.87
CA LEU A 98 6.50 -7.76 -1.46
C LEU A 98 7.29 -8.64 -0.50
N GLU A 99 6.89 -8.65 0.76
CA GLU A 99 7.43 -9.59 1.76
C GLU A 99 6.62 -10.88 1.66
N LEU A 100 7.32 -11.96 1.30
CA LEU A 100 6.74 -13.27 1.06
C LEU A 100 6.81 -14.08 2.33
N TYR A 101 5.70 -14.74 2.66
CA TYR A 101 5.60 -15.54 3.86
C TYR A 101 4.74 -16.80 3.66
N THR A 102 4.93 -17.76 4.55
CA THR A 102 4.06 -18.92 4.72
C THR A 102 3.52 -18.90 6.14
N ASP A 103 2.23 -19.15 6.30
CA ASP A 103 1.59 -19.30 7.60
C ASP A 103 0.54 -20.42 7.50
N ASP A 104 0.56 -21.29 8.50
CA ASP A 104 -0.28 -22.48 8.57
C ASP A 104 -1.61 -22.21 9.30
N VAL A 105 -1.78 -21.04 9.92
CA VAL A 105 -2.77 -20.86 10.99
C VAL A 105 -3.84 -19.81 10.70
N VAL A 106 -3.54 -18.70 10.02
CA VAL A 106 -4.52 -17.61 9.84
C VAL A 106 -4.74 -17.31 8.36
N GLY A 107 -5.91 -17.67 7.84
CA GLY A 107 -6.40 -17.23 6.54
C GLY A 107 -7.02 -15.83 6.60
N PRO A 108 -7.30 -15.21 5.43
CA PRO A 108 -8.01 -13.94 5.39
C PRO A 108 -9.43 -14.05 5.99
N ASP A 109 -10.03 -12.92 6.37
CA ASP A 109 -11.43 -12.89 6.79
C ASP A 109 -12.35 -13.20 5.60
N LEU A 110 -13.14 -14.27 5.72
CA LEU A 110 -14.11 -14.72 4.73
C LEU A 110 -15.55 -14.64 5.26
N SER A 111 -15.76 -13.92 6.37
CA SER A 111 -17.06 -13.85 7.06
C SER A 111 -18.11 -13.05 6.28
N ARG A 112 -17.68 -12.07 5.48
CA ARG A 112 -18.54 -11.17 4.72
C ARG A 112 -18.39 -11.41 3.22
N ARG A 113 -19.48 -11.80 2.58
CA ARG A 113 -19.51 -12.05 1.13
C ARG A 113 -19.94 -10.76 0.42
N GLU A 114 -19.19 -10.38 -0.61
CA GLU A 114 -19.49 -9.24 -1.45
C GLU A 114 -20.19 -9.65 -2.75
N SER A 115 -19.78 -10.78 -3.34
CA SER A 115 -20.43 -11.30 -4.55
C SER A 115 -20.38 -12.81 -4.66
N VAL A 116 -21.32 -13.34 -5.44
CA VAL A 116 -21.36 -14.76 -5.79
C VAL A 116 -21.49 -14.85 -7.31
N SER A 117 -20.53 -15.52 -7.92
CA SER A 117 -20.50 -15.80 -9.36
C SER A 117 -20.53 -17.29 -9.60
N GLN A 118 -21.01 -17.72 -10.76
CA GLN A 118 -20.97 -19.11 -11.20
C GLN A 118 -20.00 -19.25 -12.37
N VAL A 119 -19.08 -20.20 -12.27
CA VAL A 119 -18.18 -20.59 -13.36
C VAL A 119 -19.00 -21.27 -14.47
N VAL A 120 -18.97 -20.70 -15.66
CA VAL A 120 -19.62 -21.23 -16.86
C VAL A 120 -18.65 -22.08 -17.66
N ALA A 121 -17.47 -21.55 -17.95
CA ALA A 121 -16.46 -22.22 -18.74
C ALA A 121 -15.07 -21.98 -18.12
N PRO A 122 -14.46 -23.00 -17.50
CA PRO A 122 -13.08 -22.90 -17.03
C PRO A 122 -12.11 -22.98 -18.22
N GLY A 123 -10.93 -22.42 -18.06
CA GLY A 123 -9.85 -22.49 -19.01
C GLY A 123 -8.49 -22.43 -18.33
N TYR A 124 -7.46 -22.84 -19.07
CA TYR A 124 -6.08 -22.81 -18.61
C TYR A 124 -5.19 -22.32 -19.74
N ASP A 125 -4.33 -21.37 -19.44
CA ASP A 125 -3.31 -20.87 -20.33
C ASP A 125 -1.92 -21.11 -19.72
N GLN A 126 -0.95 -21.43 -20.57
CA GLN A 126 0.39 -21.80 -20.11
C GLN A 126 1.15 -20.63 -19.50
N VAL A 127 0.80 -19.38 -19.82
CA VAL A 127 1.50 -18.17 -19.35
C VAL A 127 0.78 -17.54 -18.17
N THR A 128 -0.55 -17.48 -18.23
CA THR A 128 -1.37 -16.75 -17.27
C THR A 128 -2.00 -17.66 -16.22
N GLY A 129 -2.13 -18.97 -16.47
CA GLY A 129 -2.68 -19.97 -15.55
C GLY A 129 -4.18 -20.17 -15.72
N PHE A 130 -4.89 -20.43 -14.61
CA PHE A 130 -6.34 -20.66 -14.66
C PHE A 130 -7.12 -19.37 -14.92
N HIS A 131 -8.12 -19.47 -15.78
CA HIS A 131 -9.13 -18.45 -15.97
C HIS A 131 -10.52 -19.11 -16.04
N ALA A 132 -11.56 -18.32 -15.86
CA ALA A 132 -12.92 -18.80 -15.92
C ALA A 132 -13.84 -17.74 -16.52
N GLN A 133 -14.67 -18.13 -17.47
CA GLN A 133 -15.88 -17.34 -17.76
C GLN A 133 -16.86 -17.54 -16.62
N VAL A 134 -17.35 -16.44 -16.06
CA VAL A 134 -18.27 -16.44 -14.94
C VAL A 134 -19.50 -15.60 -15.24
N VAL A 135 -20.62 -15.94 -14.61
CA VAL A 135 -21.82 -15.10 -14.55
C VAL A 135 -22.02 -14.69 -13.10
N VAL A 136 -22.07 -13.39 -12.83
CA VAL A 136 -22.31 -12.86 -11.48
C VAL A 136 -23.78 -13.06 -11.14
N ARG A 137 -24.07 -13.82 -10.08
CA ARG A 137 -25.43 -14.12 -9.63
C ARG A 137 -25.93 -13.09 -8.64
N ASP A 138 -25.04 -12.62 -7.77
CA ASP A 138 -25.34 -11.65 -6.73
C ASP A 138 -24.12 -10.77 -6.44
N GLY A 139 -24.37 -9.52 -6.05
CA GLY A 139 -23.34 -8.53 -5.73
C GLY A 139 -22.55 -8.00 -6.94
N VAL A 140 -21.32 -7.57 -6.67
CA VAL A 140 -20.38 -7.05 -7.67
C VAL A 140 -19.03 -7.76 -7.53
N LEU A 141 -18.54 -8.36 -8.61
CA LEU A 141 -17.19 -8.94 -8.65
C LEU A 141 -16.21 -7.88 -9.13
N ARG A 142 -15.17 -7.58 -8.36
CA ARG A 142 -14.18 -6.55 -8.70
C ARG A 142 -12.83 -7.14 -9.05
N PHE A 143 -12.07 -6.42 -9.86
CA PHE A 143 -10.63 -6.67 -9.99
C PHE A 143 -9.95 -6.63 -8.61
N GLY A 144 -8.97 -7.51 -8.38
CA GLY A 144 -8.23 -7.58 -7.12
C GLY A 144 -8.98 -8.20 -5.93
N SER A 145 -10.29 -8.45 -6.06
CA SER A 145 -11.11 -9.04 -4.99
C SER A 145 -10.52 -10.35 -4.48
N LEU A 146 -10.57 -10.54 -3.16
CA LEU A 146 -10.35 -11.84 -2.56
C LEU A 146 -11.52 -12.76 -2.89
N VAL A 147 -11.24 -13.91 -3.50
CA VAL A 147 -12.23 -14.89 -3.94
C VAL A 147 -11.88 -16.30 -3.47
N SER A 148 -12.90 -17.17 -3.39
CA SER A 148 -12.73 -18.61 -3.17
C SER A 148 -13.66 -19.41 -4.06
N LEU A 149 -13.23 -20.62 -4.43
CA LEU A 149 -14.06 -21.58 -5.15
C LEU A 149 -14.88 -22.42 -4.16
N SER A 150 -16.13 -22.71 -4.50
CA SER A 150 -17.03 -23.52 -3.67
C SER A 150 -16.57 -24.96 -3.47
N ARG A 151 -15.72 -25.47 -4.38
CA ARG A 151 -15.10 -26.81 -4.27
C ARG A 151 -14.00 -26.85 -3.19
N GLY A 152 -13.59 -25.69 -2.67
CA GLY A 152 -12.48 -25.55 -1.74
C GLY A 152 -11.22 -25.04 -2.42
N GLY A 153 -10.10 -25.24 -1.75
CA GLY A 153 -8.83 -24.60 -2.08
C GLY A 153 -8.60 -23.34 -1.25
N GLN A 154 -7.43 -22.74 -1.44
CA GLN A 154 -7.05 -21.53 -0.72
C GLN A 154 -7.73 -20.29 -1.33
N PRO A 155 -8.10 -19.29 -0.51
CA PRO A 155 -8.50 -17.99 -1.03
C PRO A 155 -7.41 -17.38 -1.92
N MET A 156 -7.85 -16.75 -3.00
CA MET A 156 -7.01 -16.22 -4.07
C MET A 156 -7.52 -14.84 -4.51
N ARG A 157 -6.79 -14.13 -5.37
CA ARG A 157 -7.22 -12.83 -5.90
C ARG A 157 -7.59 -12.91 -7.37
N VAL A 158 -8.55 -12.07 -7.76
CA VAL A 158 -8.83 -11.78 -9.17
C VAL A 158 -7.63 -11.02 -9.75
N LEU A 159 -6.84 -11.71 -10.58
CA LEU A 159 -5.66 -11.16 -11.26
C LEU A 159 -5.98 -10.34 -12.50
N GLY A 160 -7.20 -10.46 -13.00
CA GLY A 160 -7.70 -9.75 -14.16
C GLY A 160 -9.18 -10.01 -14.33
N LEU A 161 -9.91 -8.99 -14.78
CA LEU A 161 -11.34 -9.05 -15.00
C LEU A 161 -11.63 -8.46 -16.38
N PHE A 162 -12.34 -9.21 -17.22
CA PHE A 162 -12.53 -8.86 -18.63
C PHE A 162 -13.99 -9.04 -19.03
N GLY A 163 -14.53 -8.03 -19.70
CA GLY A 163 -15.80 -8.09 -20.41
C GLY A 163 -15.59 -8.28 -21.91
N PRO A 164 -16.69 -8.28 -22.69
CA PRO A 164 -16.62 -8.35 -24.15
C PRO A 164 -15.81 -7.20 -24.79
N ALA A 165 -15.79 -6.03 -24.13
CA ALA A 165 -15.13 -4.83 -24.62
C ALA A 165 -13.68 -4.65 -24.12
N GLY A 166 -13.16 -5.55 -23.27
CA GLY A 166 -11.81 -5.46 -22.71
C GLY A 166 -11.78 -5.55 -21.19
N VAL A 167 -10.76 -4.93 -20.58
CA VAL A 167 -10.52 -4.92 -19.12
C VAL A 167 -11.66 -4.21 -18.40
N LEU A 168 -12.06 -4.75 -17.25
CA LEU A 168 -13.06 -4.17 -16.36
C LEU A 168 -12.50 -4.02 -14.94
N GLU A 169 -12.91 -2.97 -14.23
CA GLU A 169 -12.70 -2.86 -12.79
C GLU A 169 -13.76 -3.63 -11.99
N GLU A 170 -14.99 -3.69 -12.52
CA GLU A 170 -16.15 -4.26 -11.84
C GLU A 170 -17.05 -5.02 -12.82
N LEU A 171 -17.66 -6.10 -12.34
CA LEU A 171 -18.64 -6.91 -13.05
C LEU A 171 -19.89 -7.05 -12.17
N PRO A 172 -20.97 -6.30 -12.46
CA PRO A 172 -22.20 -6.34 -11.68
C PRO A 172 -23.01 -7.63 -11.84
N ALA A 173 -23.92 -7.88 -10.90
CA ALA A 173 -24.89 -8.97 -10.97
C ALA A 173 -25.65 -9.01 -12.31
N GLY A 174 -25.85 -10.22 -12.83
CA GLY A 174 -26.48 -10.48 -14.13
C GLY A 174 -25.53 -10.40 -15.33
N GLN A 175 -24.29 -9.90 -15.15
CA GLN A 175 -23.32 -9.83 -16.24
C GLN A 175 -22.41 -11.07 -16.31
N GLN A 176 -21.85 -11.27 -17.51
CA GLN A 176 -20.85 -12.30 -17.80
C GLN A 176 -19.50 -11.64 -18.08
N GLY A 177 -18.43 -12.25 -17.59
CA GLY A 177 -17.06 -11.83 -17.87
C GLY A 177 -16.08 -12.98 -17.73
N THR A 178 -14.84 -12.74 -18.13
CA THR A 178 -13.71 -13.65 -17.90
C THR A 178 -12.92 -13.16 -16.69
N VAL A 179 -12.71 -14.05 -15.73
CA VAL A 179 -11.91 -13.83 -14.54
C VAL A 179 -10.61 -14.59 -14.70
N LEU A 180 -9.49 -13.88 -14.53
CA LEU A 180 -8.18 -14.49 -14.43
C LEU A 180 -7.83 -14.75 -12.97
N LEU A 181 -7.55 -15.99 -12.63
CA LEU A 181 -7.17 -16.43 -11.28
C LEU A 181 -5.68 -16.82 -11.22
N GLY A 182 -5.16 -17.19 -12.39
CA GLY A 182 -3.79 -17.59 -12.64
C GLY A 182 -3.33 -18.81 -11.86
N PHE A 183 -2.04 -18.83 -11.51
CA PHE A 183 -1.44 -19.97 -10.80
C PHE A 183 -1.66 -19.95 -9.29
N GLN A 184 -2.52 -19.06 -8.81
CA GLN A 184 -2.89 -19.01 -7.39
C GLN A 184 -3.90 -20.12 -7.04
N CYS A 185 -4.65 -20.63 -8.02
CA CYS A 185 -5.55 -21.76 -7.83
C CYS A 185 -4.75 -23.03 -7.55
N ASP A 186 -4.88 -23.53 -6.33
CA ASP A 186 -4.47 -24.89 -5.95
C ASP A 186 -5.49 -25.94 -6.42
N VAL A 187 -6.74 -25.55 -6.59
CA VAL A 187 -7.83 -26.38 -7.13
C VAL A 187 -8.27 -25.82 -8.49
N ALA A 188 -8.25 -26.66 -9.53
CA ALA A 188 -8.70 -26.27 -10.86
C ALA A 188 -10.22 -25.95 -10.86
N PRO A 189 -10.65 -24.79 -11.41
CA PRO A 189 -12.06 -24.46 -11.53
C PRO A 189 -12.75 -25.40 -12.53
N MET A 190 -14.03 -25.70 -12.28
CA MET A 190 -14.89 -26.44 -13.21
C MET A 190 -16.19 -25.69 -13.47
N ALA A 191 -16.82 -26.00 -14.59
CA ALA A 191 -18.17 -25.51 -14.89
C ALA A 191 -19.14 -25.89 -13.75
N GLY A 192 -19.95 -24.91 -13.33
CA GLY A 192 -20.90 -25.02 -12.24
C GLY A 192 -20.36 -24.57 -10.87
N ASP A 193 -19.04 -24.43 -10.68
CA ASP A 193 -18.48 -23.99 -9.41
C ASP A 193 -18.95 -22.58 -9.04
N GLY A 194 -19.16 -22.35 -7.75
CA GLY A 194 -19.34 -21.02 -7.20
C GLY A 194 -17.99 -20.33 -7.02
N LEU A 195 -17.88 -19.08 -7.44
CA LEU A 195 -16.78 -18.18 -7.13
C LEU A 195 -17.33 -17.06 -6.24
N THR A 196 -17.00 -17.09 -4.96
CA THR A 196 -17.47 -16.11 -3.98
C THR A 196 -16.38 -15.07 -3.73
N ALA A 197 -16.70 -13.80 -3.88
CA ALA A 197 -15.84 -12.70 -3.43
C ALA A 197 -16.20 -12.27 -2.01
N PHE A 198 -15.19 -11.85 -1.26
CA PHE A 198 -15.33 -11.44 0.14
C PHE A 198 -14.95 -9.98 0.32
N GLU A 199 -15.67 -9.31 1.20
CA GLU A 199 -15.41 -7.91 1.55
C GLU A 199 -14.07 -7.83 2.28
N GLU A 200 -13.17 -7.00 1.76
CA GLU A 200 -11.97 -6.59 2.49
C GLU A 200 -12.18 -5.14 2.97
N PRO A 201 -12.10 -4.87 4.27
CA PRO A 201 -12.29 -3.53 4.79
C PRO A 201 -11.27 -2.58 4.16
N SER A 202 -11.77 -1.46 3.62
CA SER A 202 -10.94 -0.42 3.01
C SER A 202 -10.07 0.22 4.08
N HIS A 203 -8.76 0.06 3.95
CA HIS A 203 -7.77 0.70 4.79
C HIS A 203 -6.70 1.36 3.93
N ASP A 204 -6.28 2.57 4.29
CA ASP A 204 -5.10 3.22 3.68
C ASP A 204 -3.81 2.41 3.91
N HIS A 205 -3.78 1.65 5.00
CA HIS A 205 -2.75 0.68 5.38
C HIS A 205 -3.33 -0.25 6.44
N LEU A 206 -2.85 -1.49 6.53
CA LEU A 206 -3.21 -2.47 7.57
C LEU A 206 -2.36 -2.30 8.84
N GLU A 207 -1.11 -1.88 8.66
CA GLU A 207 -0.13 -1.76 9.74
C GLU A 207 0.93 -0.72 9.38
N ARG A 208 1.39 0.04 10.37
CA ARG A 208 2.60 0.87 10.28
C ARG A 208 3.70 0.27 11.16
N ARG A 209 4.83 -0.08 10.56
CA ARG A 209 6.06 -0.52 11.24
C ARG A 209 6.75 0.70 11.85
N GLU A 210 6.91 0.72 13.16
CA GLU A 210 7.56 1.84 13.84
C GLU A 210 9.07 1.65 13.92
N GLY A 211 9.56 0.42 14.06
CA GLY A 211 10.99 0.18 14.18
C GLY A 211 11.38 -1.29 14.27
N VAL A 212 12.67 -1.54 14.07
CA VAL A 212 13.28 -2.87 14.15
C VAL A 212 14.53 -2.77 15.03
N ALA A 213 14.69 -3.70 15.97
CA ALA A 213 15.88 -3.79 16.82
C ALA A 213 16.30 -5.24 17.03
N VAL A 214 17.60 -5.51 17.03
CA VAL A 214 18.19 -6.82 17.23
C VAL A 214 18.56 -7.00 18.69
N VAL A 215 18.27 -8.16 19.28
CA VAL A 215 18.60 -8.49 20.67
C VAL A 215 20.07 -8.87 20.79
N HIS A 216 20.82 -8.15 21.63
CA HIS A 216 22.23 -8.44 21.93
C HIS A 216 22.46 -9.07 23.30
N GLY A 217 21.56 -8.83 24.25
CA GLY A 217 21.68 -9.36 25.61
C GLY A 217 20.32 -9.48 26.27
N LEU A 218 20.21 -10.39 27.24
CA LEU A 218 18.96 -10.72 27.89
C LEU A 218 19.13 -10.84 29.40
N ASN A 219 18.13 -10.38 30.14
CA ASN A 219 18.01 -10.58 31.57
C ASN A 219 16.57 -11.01 31.89
N ASP A 220 16.40 -12.26 32.36
CA ASP A 220 15.11 -12.80 32.80
C ASP A 220 14.80 -12.28 34.21
N LEU A 221 13.64 -11.67 34.39
CA LEU A 221 13.20 -11.13 35.68
C LEU A 221 12.52 -12.18 36.58
N GLY A 222 12.39 -13.44 36.12
CA GLY A 222 11.85 -14.55 36.89
C GLY A 222 10.31 -14.58 36.99
N ASN A 223 9.62 -13.55 36.48
CA ASN A 223 8.15 -13.45 36.43
C ASN A 223 7.58 -13.68 35.01
N GLY A 224 8.39 -14.23 34.10
CA GLY A 224 8.02 -14.43 32.70
C GLY A 224 8.21 -13.20 31.80
N THR A 225 8.72 -12.09 32.35
CA THR A 225 9.16 -10.93 31.55
C THR A 225 10.67 -10.95 31.38
N VAL A 226 11.11 -10.50 30.21
CA VAL A 226 12.53 -10.41 29.85
C VAL A 226 12.87 -8.97 29.51
N VAL A 227 14.01 -8.54 30.00
CA VAL A 227 14.61 -7.25 29.67
C VAL A 227 15.75 -7.51 28.69
N ALA A 228 15.61 -7.01 27.47
CA ALA A 228 16.55 -7.21 26.38
C ALA A 228 17.36 -5.94 26.14
N ALA A 229 18.68 -6.05 26.10
CA ALA A 229 19.53 -5.06 25.45
C ALA A 229 19.41 -5.25 23.94
N VAL A 230 19.03 -4.19 23.24
CA VAL A 230 18.76 -4.21 21.81
C VAL A 230 19.56 -3.14 21.09
N GLU A 231 19.83 -3.36 19.81
CA GLU A 231 20.50 -2.43 18.91
C GLU A 231 19.62 -2.20 17.69
N VAL A 232 19.44 -0.93 17.30
CA VAL A 232 18.76 -0.59 16.05
C VAL A 232 19.78 -0.63 14.91
N PRO A 233 19.55 -1.46 13.87
CA PRO A 233 20.44 -1.51 12.71
C PRO A 233 20.62 -0.13 12.06
N GLU A 234 21.84 0.16 11.62
CA GLU A 234 22.15 1.41 10.93
C GLU A 234 21.28 1.63 9.69
N GLY A 235 20.93 2.89 9.41
CA GLY A 235 20.12 3.27 8.25
C GLY A 235 18.62 2.96 8.36
N ARG A 236 18.14 2.33 9.45
CA ARG A 236 16.70 2.14 9.70
C ARG A 236 16.19 3.16 10.71
N GLY A 237 15.30 4.04 10.26
CA GLY A 237 14.50 4.86 11.17
C GLY A 237 13.68 3.92 12.05
N SER A 238 13.92 3.97 13.36
CA SER A 238 13.18 3.17 14.33
C SER A 238 12.63 4.06 15.43
N LEU A 239 11.38 3.83 15.78
CA LEU A 239 10.67 4.39 16.91
C LEU A 239 10.11 3.22 17.71
N PHE A 240 10.42 3.19 18.99
CA PHE A 240 9.85 2.27 19.95
C PHE A 240 9.11 3.08 21.00
N THR A 241 7.87 2.70 21.27
CA THR A 241 7.01 3.35 22.27
C THR A 241 6.49 2.30 23.24
N VAL A 242 6.53 2.62 24.54
CA VAL A 242 5.92 1.76 25.55
C VAL A 242 4.42 1.61 25.27
N GLY A 243 3.95 0.37 25.24
CA GLY A 243 2.56 0.00 24.93
C GLY A 243 2.32 -0.38 23.46
N THR A 244 3.24 -0.04 22.53
CA THR A 244 3.14 -0.45 21.13
C THR A 244 3.23 -1.97 20.98
N ARG A 245 2.54 -2.51 19.98
CA ARG A 245 2.60 -3.94 19.65
C ARG A 245 3.96 -4.28 19.04
N ALA A 246 4.42 -5.48 19.29
CA ALA A 246 5.67 -5.99 18.75
C ALA A 246 5.52 -7.47 18.37
N ARG A 247 6.31 -7.86 17.38
CA ARG A 247 6.54 -9.26 17.04
C ARG A 247 8.03 -9.57 17.10
N VAL A 248 8.33 -10.79 17.48
CA VAL A 248 9.69 -11.32 17.60
C VAL A 248 9.95 -12.26 16.43
N LEU A 249 10.95 -11.92 15.65
CA LEU A 249 11.43 -12.68 14.52
C LEU A 249 12.72 -13.40 14.90
N ARG A 250 12.75 -14.71 14.67
CA ARG A 250 13.94 -15.53 14.83
C ARG A 250 14.55 -15.79 13.47
N PRO A 251 15.76 -15.28 13.19
CA PRO A 251 16.44 -15.56 11.93
C PRO A 251 16.81 -17.06 11.85
N ASN A 252 16.59 -17.64 10.67
CA ASN A 252 16.88 -19.03 10.33
C ASN A 252 17.78 -19.04 9.08
N GLY A 253 19.02 -19.51 9.24
CA GLY A 253 19.98 -19.65 8.15
C GLY A 253 21.13 -18.64 8.21
N THR A 254 21.96 -18.61 7.15
CA THR A 254 23.13 -17.72 7.01
C THR A 254 22.93 -16.75 5.84
N THR A 255 23.24 -15.47 6.07
CA THR A 255 23.37 -14.29 5.18
C THR A 255 22.57 -14.20 3.86
N PHE A 256 22.59 -15.18 2.96
CA PHE A 256 21.99 -15.05 1.60
C PHE A 256 20.62 -15.72 1.43
N ASN A 257 20.27 -16.66 2.31
CA ASN A 257 18.97 -17.36 2.32
C ASN A 257 18.24 -17.12 3.65
N GLU A 258 18.47 -15.96 4.26
CA GLU A 258 17.95 -15.67 5.59
C GLU A 258 16.41 -15.69 5.55
N ARG A 259 15.86 -16.69 6.24
CA ARG A 259 14.43 -16.78 6.54
C ARG A 259 14.25 -16.27 7.95
N SER A 260 13.05 -15.83 8.29
CA SER A 260 12.74 -15.48 9.67
C SER A 260 11.43 -16.12 10.07
N THR A 261 11.38 -16.71 11.26
CA THR A 261 10.14 -17.22 11.83
C THR A 261 9.63 -16.24 12.87
N VAL A 262 8.37 -15.84 12.78
CA VAL A 262 7.70 -15.11 13.84
C VAL A 262 7.43 -16.10 14.98
N VAL A 263 8.20 -15.96 16.07
CA VAL A 263 8.13 -16.84 17.25
C VAL A 263 7.23 -16.27 18.35
N GLY A 264 6.91 -14.98 18.26
CA GLY A 264 5.91 -14.31 19.09
C GLY A 264 5.30 -13.12 18.33
N SER A 265 4.00 -12.93 18.44
CA SER A 265 3.26 -11.82 17.81
C SER A 265 2.28 -11.21 18.80
N ASP A 266 1.80 -10.00 18.51
CA ASP A 266 0.92 -9.21 19.39
C ASP A 266 1.44 -9.04 20.83
N LEU A 267 2.77 -9.08 20.98
CA LEU A 267 3.44 -8.76 22.23
C LEU A 267 3.33 -7.26 22.48
N ARG A 268 3.43 -6.82 23.74
CA ARG A 268 3.50 -5.39 24.06
C ARG A 268 4.87 -5.03 24.59
N ILE A 269 5.38 -3.88 24.13
CA ILE A 269 6.55 -3.25 24.75
C ILE A 269 6.13 -2.75 26.13
N LEU A 270 6.65 -3.35 27.19
CA LEU A 270 6.27 -3.04 28.58
C LEU A 270 7.08 -1.89 29.16
N SER A 271 8.34 -1.80 28.78
CA SER A 271 9.25 -0.76 29.26
C SER A 271 10.34 -0.48 28.23
N LEU A 272 10.86 0.74 28.28
CA LEU A 272 12.05 1.16 27.55
C LEU A 272 12.98 1.85 28.54
N ALA A 273 14.27 1.57 28.43
CA ALA A 273 15.29 2.30 29.18
C ALA A 273 16.49 2.60 28.29
N ARG A 274 17.08 3.78 28.51
CA ARG A 274 18.27 4.25 27.82
C ARG A 274 19.27 4.71 28.86
N ASP A 275 20.50 4.21 28.77
CA ASP A 275 21.58 4.54 29.72
C ASP A 275 21.14 4.31 31.19
N GLY A 276 20.33 3.27 31.43
CA GLY A 276 19.76 2.93 32.74
C GLY A 276 18.53 3.76 33.16
N VAL A 277 18.12 4.75 32.37
CA VAL A 277 16.98 5.64 32.68
C VAL A 277 15.75 5.22 31.89
N ALA A 278 14.62 5.06 32.57
CA ALA A 278 13.35 4.73 31.93
C ALA A 278 12.88 5.85 30.99
N VAL A 279 12.45 5.49 29.78
CA VAL A 279 11.92 6.41 28.77
C VAL A 279 10.59 5.89 28.24
N ARG A 280 9.73 6.79 27.75
CA ARG A 280 8.45 6.39 27.13
C ARG A 280 8.58 6.05 25.65
N THR A 281 9.51 6.73 24.99
CA THR A 281 9.80 6.58 23.57
C THR A 281 11.30 6.56 23.38
N ASN A 282 11.76 5.81 22.37
CA ASN A 282 13.15 5.84 21.95
C ASN A 282 13.23 5.71 20.44
N GLY A 283 14.14 6.44 19.81
CA GLY A 283 14.34 6.38 18.37
C GLY A 283 15.75 6.70 17.91
N GLY A 284 16.03 6.33 16.66
CA GLY A 284 17.35 6.43 16.04
C GLY A 284 18.18 5.14 16.13
N THR A 285 19.43 5.20 15.68
CA THR A 285 20.36 4.06 15.51
C THR A 285 21.26 3.88 16.74
N ARG A 286 20.70 3.44 17.87
CA ARG A 286 21.45 3.29 19.14
C ARG A 286 21.04 2.04 19.90
N THR A 287 21.89 1.65 20.85
CA THR A 287 21.60 0.60 21.83
C THR A 287 20.68 1.10 22.93
N PHE A 288 19.69 0.30 23.33
CA PHE A 288 18.83 0.59 24.48
C PHE A 288 18.25 -0.71 25.05
N THR A 289 17.41 -0.59 26.07
CA THR A 289 16.81 -1.72 26.76
C THR A 289 15.29 -1.75 26.53
N VAL A 290 14.75 -2.93 26.24
CA VAL A 290 13.31 -3.17 26.00
C VAL A 290 12.82 -4.25 26.95
N GLY A 291 11.73 -3.99 27.68
CA GLY A 291 11.01 -5.01 28.43
C GLY A 291 9.88 -5.63 27.61
N LEU A 292 9.84 -6.96 27.54
CA LEU A 292 8.81 -7.74 26.85
C LEU A 292 8.29 -8.87 27.76
N ALA A 293 6.97 -9.13 27.74
CA ALA A 293 6.39 -10.35 28.32
C ALA A 293 6.56 -11.54 27.35
N PHE A 294 7.80 -11.91 27.04
CA PHE A 294 8.09 -13.02 26.15
C PHE A 294 9.34 -13.77 26.61
N ARG A 295 9.13 -14.88 27.31
CA ARG A 295 10.21 -15.65 27.95
C ARG A 295 11.11 -16.42 26.97
N ASP A 296 10.61 -16.76 25.78
CA ASP A 296 11.43 -17.44 24.73
C ASP A 296 12.23 -16.44 23.87
N LEU A 297 12.43 -15.20 24.33
CA LEU A 297 13.30 -14.26 23.61
C LEU A 297 14.75 -14.75 23.67
N ARG A 298 15.47 -14.70 22.53
CA ARG A 298 16.86 -15.15 22.39
C ARG A 298 17.75 -14.05 21.84
N GLN A 299 19.05 -14.18 22.09
CA GLN A 299 20.04 -13.34 21.42
C GLN A 299 19.94 -13.53 19.90
N ASN A 300 20.11 -12.44 19.15
CA ASN A 300 19.91 -12.32 17.71
C ASN A 300 18.45 -12.43 17.23
N ASP A 301 17.48 -12.62 18.12
CA ASP A 301 16.09 -12.37 17.74
C ASP A 301 15.92 -10.88 17.38
N THR A 302 15.02 -10.62 16.44
CA THR A 302 14.69 -9.28 15.99
C THR A 302 13.31 -8.90 16.52
N ILE A 303 13.21 -7.75 17.18
CA ILE A 303 11.96 -7.17 17.65
C ILE A 303 11.51 -6.15 16.62
N GLU A 304 10.34 -6.38 16.02
CA GLU A 304 9.70 -5.46 15.09
C GLU A 304 8.46 -4.85 15.76
N ALA A 305 8.51 -3.54 16.01
CA ALA A 305 7.41 -2.77 16.60
C ALA A 305 6.46 -2.28 15.53
N TYR A 306 5.16 -2.36 15.79
CA TYR A 306 4.12 -2.00 14.82
C TYR A 306 2.83 -1.47 15.46
N VAL A 307 2.09 -0.69 14.68
CA VAL A 307 0.77 -0.15 15.02
C VAL A 307 -0.23 -0.63 13.96
N PRO A 308 -1.20 -1.50 14.32
CA PRO A 308 -2.31 -1.85 13.44
C PRO A 308 -3.17 -0.62 13.10
N ALA A 309 -3.76 -0.62 11.90
CA ALA A 309 -4.66 0.44 11.46
C ALA A 309 -5.86 0.64 12.39
N ASP A 310 -6.43 -0.47 12.89
CA ASP A 310 -7.57 -0.47 13.81
C ASP A 310 -7.25 0.08 15.21
N LEU A 311 -5.96 0.22 15.52
CA LEU A 311 -5.46 0.72 16.80
C LEU A 311 -4.90 2.14 16.72
N VAL A 312 -5.11 2.85 15.63
CA VAL A 312 -5.08 4.31 15.71
C VAL A 312 -6.09 4.65 16.82
N PRO A 313 -5.69 5.22 17.97
CA PRO A 313 -6.68 5.87 18.82
C PRO A 313 -7.39 6.78 17.85
N LEU A 314 -8.70 6.63 17.69
CA LEU A 314 -9.52 7.63 17.02
C LEU A 314 -9.03 8.96 17.59
N ALA A 315 -8.16 9.63 16.84
CA ALA A 315 -8.09 11.05 16.92
C ALA A 315 -9.57 11.39 16.73
N PRO A 316 -10.20 12.10 17.68
CA PRO A 316 -11.55 12.59 17.43
C PRO A 316 -11.50 13.14 16.01
N PRO A 317 -12.42 12.70 15.12
CA PRO A 317 -12.34 12.98 13.69
C PRO A 317 -11.86 14.42 13.58
N PRO A 318 -10.74 14.70 12.89
CA PRO A 318 -10.17 16.04 12.91
C PRO A 318 -11.35 16.97 12.71
N LEU A 319 -11.68 17.75 13.75
CA LEU A 319 -12.77 18.71 13.66
C LEU A 319 -12.57 19.34 12.30
N PRO A 320 -13.56 19.24 11.39
CA PRO A 320 -13.37 19.49 9.97
C PRO A 320 -12.46 20.69 9.89
N ALA A 321 -11.23 20.47 9.38
CA ALA A 321 -10.27 21.54 9.28
C ALA A 321 -11.06 22.68 8.64
N PRO A 322 -11.18 23.85 9.30
CA PRO A 322 -11.98 24.93 8.74
C PRO A 322 -11.49 25.06 7.32
N ALA A 323 -12.39 24.80 6.35
CA ALA A 323 -12.05 24.71 4.94
C ALA A 323 -11.06 25.83 4.69
N ALA A 324 -9.83 25.49 4.27
CA ALA A 324 -8.76 26.48 4.14
C ALA A 324 -9.39 27.67 3.43
N VAL A 325 -9.58 28.77 4.17
CA VAL A 325 -10.43 29.86 3.70
C VAL A 325 -9.67 30.43 2.53
N LEU A 326 -10.08 30.03 1.33
CA LEU A 326 -9.40 30.44 0.11
C LEU A 326 -9.51 31.96 0.09
N LEU A 327 -8.36 32.58 -0.07
CA LEU A 327 -8.24 34.02 -0.06
C LEU A 327 -9.00 34.59 -1.26
N ASP A 328 -10.12 35.27 -1.02
CA ASP A 328 -10.83 35.93 -2.11
C ASP A 328 -10.07 37.19 -2.55
N VAL A 329 -9.46 37.16 -3.73
CA VAL A 329 -8.66 38.27 -4.27
C VAL A 329 -9.46 39.57 -4.44
N ASN A 330 -10.79 39.48 -4.58
CA ASN A 330 -11.66 40.63 -4.75
C ASN A 330 -12.07 41.30 -3.43
N SER A 331 -11.98 40.59 -2.30
CA SER A 331 -12.35 41.13 -0.99
C SER A 331 -11.18 41.19 0.02
N ALA A 332 -10.08 40.49 -0.25
CA ALA A 332 -8.91 40.42 0.61
C ALA A 332 -8.28 41.80 0.87
N SER A 333 -7.89 42.04 2.12
CA SER A 333 -7.09 43.20 2.51
C SER A 333 -5.62 43.05 2.08
N GLY A 334 -4.87 44.16 2.03
CA GLY A 334 -3.45 44.14 1.71
C GLY A 334 -2.62 43.14 2.55
N PRO A 335 -2.80 43.08 3.88
CA PRO A 335 -2.12 42.10 4.74
C PRO A 335 -2.48 40.64 4.42
N GLU A 336 -3.67 40.38 3.89
CA GLU A 336 -4.10 39.03 3.52
C GLU A 336 -3.53 38.62 2.16
N LEU A 337 -3.48 39.54 1.19
CA LEU A 337 -2.80 39.34 -0.09
C LEU A 337 -1.28 39.12 0.08
N ALA A 338 -0.66 39.81 1.04
CA ALA A 338 0.78 39.67 1.35
C ALA A 338 1.17 38.28 1.86
N ARG A 339 0.20 37.41 2.22
CA ARG A 339 0.47 36.03 2.61
C ARG A 339 0.84 35.15 1.42
N VAL A 340 0.45 35.55 0.20
CA VAL A 340 0.60 34.74 -1.02
C VAL A 340 1.28 35.49 -2.17
N LEU A 341 1.56 36.79 -2.01
CA LEU A 341 2.16 37.67 -3.01
C LEU A 341 3.34 38.47 -2.46
N SER A 342 4.21 38.96 -3.34
CA SER A 342 5.25 39.91 -2.98
C SER A 342 4.66 41.30 -2.66
N PRO A 343 5.37 42.16 -1.89
CA PRO A 343 4.88 43.50 -1.57
C PRO A 343 4.54 44.34 -2.82
N GLU A 344 5.32 44.23 -3.89
CA GLU A 344 5.07 44.93 -5.16
C GLU A 344 3.79 44.45 -5.84
N GLN A 345 3.54 43.13 -5.79
CA GLN A 345 2.34 42.51 -6.35
C GLN A 345 1.08 42.86 -5.55
N VAL A 346 1.18 43.02 -4.22
CA VAL A 346 0.07 43.44 -3.37
C VAL A 346 -0.37 44.87 -3.72
N THR A 347 0.58 45.80 -3.86
CA THR A 347 0.27 47.19 -4.25
C THR A 347 -0.45 47.23 -5.59
N LYS A 348 0.10 46.52 -6.59
CA LYS A 348 -0.48 46.42 -7.93
C LYS A 348 -1.85 45.74 -7.94
N ALA A 349 -2.03 44.69 -7.13
CA ALA A 349 -3.32 44.02 -6.95
C ALA A 349 -4.41 44.96 -6.43
N LEU A 350 -4.11 45.76 -5.39
CA LEU A 350 -5.06 46.68 -4.79
C LEU A 350 -5.44 47.82 -5.74
N GLU A 351 -4.47 48.39 -6.45
CA GLU A 351 -4.70 49.44 -7.47
C GLU A 351 -5.57 48.93 -8.64
N LEU A 352 -5.22 47.77 -9.20
CA LEU A 352 -5.95 47.19 -10.32
C LEU A 352 -7.36 46.77 -9.92
N ARG A 353 -7.54 46.23 -8.72
CA ARG A 353 -8.87 45.90 -8.17
C ARG A 353 -9.76 47.14 -8.08
N GLN A 354 -9.23 48.25 -7.54
CA GLN A 354 -9.97 49.49 -7.42
C GLN A 354 -10.34 50.07 -8.79
N ARG A 355 -9.44 49.95 -9.78
CA ARG A 355 -9.66 50.47 -11.13
C ARG A 355 -10.63 49.63 -11.96
N GLN A 356 -10.61 48.31 -11.82
CA GLN A 356 -11.35 47.38 -12.67
C GLN A 356 -12.66 46.89 -12.03
N GLY A 357 -12.90 47.19 -10.76
CA GLY A 357 -14.07 46.74 -10.02
C GLY A 357 -13.99 45.29 -9.55
N GLY A 358 -12.83 44.64 -9.69
CA GLY A 358 -12.58 43.25 -9.36
C GLY A 358 -12.11 42.43 -10.55
N PHE A 359 -11.83 41.15 -10.31
CA PHE A 359 -11.37 40.18 -11.29
C PHE A 359 -12.38 39.06 -11.47
N PRO A 360 -12.62 38.59 -12.71
CA PRO A 360 -13.60 37.53 -12.97
C PRO A 360 -13.16 36.17 -12.41
N ASP A 361 -11.86 35.91 -12.38
CA ASP A 361 -11.26 34.69 -11.85
C ASP A 361 -9.82 34.94 -11.36
N VAL A 362 -9.23 33.93 -10.72
CA VAL A 362 -7.86 33.97 -10.16
C VAL A 362 -6.79 34.04 -11.27
N GLU A 363 -7.11 33.62 -12.48
CA GLU A 363 -6.17 33.63 -13.61
C GLU A 363 -6.05 35.02 -14.21
N ALA A 364 -7.17 35.70 -14.44
CA ALA A 364 -7.22 37.11 -14.81
C ALA A 364 -6.52 37.99 -13.77
N PHE A 365 -6.72 37.71 -12.48
CA PHE A 365 -5.98 38.35 -11.39
C PHE A 365 -4.46 38.13 -11.52
N GLY A 366 -4.03 36.86 -11.62
CA GLY A 366 -2.63 36.48 -11.69
C GLY A 366 -1.91 37.10 -12.90
N VAL A 367 -2.54 37.05 -14.07
CA VAL A 367 -2.02 37.69 -15.29
C VAL A 367 -1.90 39.21 -15.11
N ALA A 368 -2.92 39.86 -14.54
CA ALA A 368 -2.93 41.32 -14.41
C ALA A 368 -1.81 41.84 -13.49
N ILE A 369 -1.49 41.11 -12.42
CA ILE A 369 -0.38 41.48 -11.52
C ILE A 369 0.99 41.02 -12.03
N GLY A 370 1.04 40.16 -13.04
CA GLY A 370 2.27 39.73 -13.72
C GLY A 370 2.86 38.42 -13.20
N LEU A 371 2.03 37.53 -12.64
CA LEU A 371 2.45 36.18 -12.24
C LEU A 371 2.78 35.32 -13.45
N GLN A 372 3.79 34.46 -13.30
CA GLN A 372 4.12 33.43 -14.26
C GLN A 372 3.10 32.27 -14.20
N PRO A 373 2.93 31.48 -15.28
CA PRO A 373 1.90 30.43 -15.34
C PRO A 373 1.93 29.44 -14.16
N HIS A 374 3.11 29.06 -13.69
CA HIS A 374 3.25 28.14 -12.56
C HIS A 374 2.91 28.78 -11.20
N GLU A 375 3.05 30.11 -11.08
CA GLU A 375 2.66 30.87 -9.89
C GLU A 375 1.14 31.02 -9.83
N ILE A 376 0.48 31.22 -10.97
CA ILE A 376 -0.98 31.21 -11.07
C ILE A 376 -1.54 29.85 -10.63
N VAL A 377 -0.93 28.74 -11.05
CA VAL A 377 -1.32 27.39 -10.62
C VAL A 377 -1.17 27.19 -9.11
N ARG A 378 -0.13 27.77 -8.49
CA ARG A 378 0.04 27.75 -7.02
C ARG A 378 -1.02 28.61 -6.33
N LEU A 379 -1.31 29.79 -6.87
CA LEU A 379 -2.31 30.71 -6.33
C LEU A 379 -3.72 30.11 -6.35
N ARG A 380 -4.09 29.35 -7.39
CA ARG A 380 -5.38 28.63 -7.47
C ARG A 380 -5.64 27.68 -6.30
N LYS A 381 -4.59 27.19 -5.62
CA LYS A 381 -4.73 26.32 -4.44
C LYS A 381 -4.97 27.10 -3.14
N GLN A 382 -4.82 28.43 -3.18
CA GLN A 382 -4.79 29.29 -2.00
C GLN A 382 -5.77 30.46 -2.08
N ALA A 383 -6.32 30.75 -3.27
CA ALA A 383 -7.15 31.91 -3.53
C ALA A 383 -8.36 31.60 -4.41
N THR A 384 -9.41 32.40 -4.28
CA THR A 384 -10.60 32.42 -5.14
C THR A 384 -10.85 33.84 -5.65
N ALA A 385 -11.74 34.00 -6.62
CA ALA A 385 -12.27 35.30 -7.00
C ALA A 385 -13.78 35.31 -6.73
N GLY A 386 -14.20 36.13 -5.76
CA GLY A 386 -15.61 36.35 -5.43
C GLY A 386 -16.35 37.00 -6.59
N ARG A 387 -17.67 36.80 -6.63
CA ARG A 387 -18.54 37.26 -7.72
C ARG A 387 -18.47 38.79 -7.85
N VAL A 388 -17.90 39.28 -8.94
CA VAL A 388 -17.95 40.70 -9.30
C VAL A 388 -19.30 40.97 -9.96
N THR A 389 -20.13 41.80 -9.35
CA THR A 389 -21.31 42.35 -10.05
C THR A 389 -20.81 43.37 -11.07
N PHE A 390 -20.52 42.91 -12.28
CA PHE A 390 -20.35 43.81 -13.40
C PHE A 390 -21.67 44.57 -13.60
N ARG A 391 -21.62 45.91 -13.60
CA ARG A 391 -22.68 46.73 -14.18
C ARG A 391 -22.71 46.40 -15.67
N GLU A 392 -23.68 45.60 -16.07
CA GLU A 392 -24.16 45.34 -17.43
C GLU A 392 -23.17 45.64 -18.56
N THR A 393 -22.46 44.61 -19.01
CA THR A 393 -22.18 44.42 -20.43
C THR A 393 -22.41 42.96 -20.76
N GLY A 394 -23.44 42.72 -21.58
CA GLY A 394 -23.84 41.38 -21.97
C GLY A 394 -22.76 40.66 -22.76
N VAL A 395 -22.61 39.36 -22.49
CA VAL A 395 -22.66 38.24 -23.47
C VAL A 395 -22.05 36.99 -22.81
N ARG A 396 -22.92 35.96 -22.72
CA ARG A 396 -22.73 34.49 -22.69
C ARG A 396 -21.46 33.89 -22.07
N GLN A 397 -21.66 33.19 -20.96
CA GLN A 397 -20.84 32.06 -20.52
C GLN A 397 -21.14 30.85 -21.43
N LEU A 398 -20.09 30.27 -22.02
CA LEU A 398 -20.12 28.92 -22.59
C LEU A 398 -19.72 27.95 -21.48
N ASP A 399 -20.57 26.95 -21.24
CA ASP A 399 -20.29 25.81 -20.38
C ASP A 399 -19.19 24.93 -21.00
N ILE A 400 -18.13 24.67 -20.23
CA ILE A 400 -17.34 23.43 -20.29
C ILE A 400 -17.05 23.01 -18.85
#